data_AF-A0A2R9BDR2-F1
#
_entry.id   AF-A0A2R9BDR2-F1
#
_cell.length_a   1.000
_cell.length_b   1.000
_cell.length_c   1.000
_cell.angle_alpha   90.00
_cell.angle_beta   90.00
_cell.angle_gamma   90.00
#
_symmetry.space_group_name_H-M   'P 1'
#
loop_
_entity.id
_entity.type
_entity.pdbx_description
1 polymer ?
#
loop_
_entity_poly.entity_id
_entity_poly.type
_entity_poly.pdbx_seq_one_letter_code
_entity_poly.pdbx_strand_id
1 'polypeptide(L)'
;MYVESKKDRVTVVFSTVFKDDDDVVIGKVFMQEFKEGRRASHTAPQVLFSHREPPLELKDTDAAVGDNIGYITFVRIWEILWHLFSGKVYSISAPRT
;
A
#
# COMPACT_ATOMS: atom_id res chain seq x y z
N MET A 1 -7.38 -2.96 -8.57
CA MET A 1 -6.02 -3.03 -7.97
C MET A 1 -5.01 -2.80 -9.08
N TYR A 2 -4.07 -1.89 -8.86
CA TYR A 2 -3.02 -1.53 -9.81
C TYR A 2 -1.65 -1.74 -9.17
N VAL A 3 -0.68 -2.22 -9.95
CA VAL A 3 0.70 -2.43 -9.50
C VAL A 3 1.64 -1.83 -10.53
N GLU A 4 2.54 -0.96 -10.08
CA GLU A 4 3.58 -0.35 -10.88
C GLU A 4 4.95 -0.67 -10.26
N SER A 5 5.92 -1.07 -11.08
CA SER A 5 7.30 -1.28 -10.65
C SER A 5 8.20 -0.25 -11.30
N LYS A 6 8.94 0.49 -10.47
CA LYS A 6 10.03 1.39 -10.86
C LYS A 6 11.34 0.83 -10.32
N LYS A 7 12.46 1.38 -10.81
CA LYS A 7 13.80 0.93 -10.46
C LYS A 7 14.09 1.01 -8.95
N ASP A 8 13.52 2.00 -8.25
CA ASP A 8 13.75 2.30 -6.83
C ASP A 8 12.60 1.86 -5.90
N ARG A 9 11.42 1.57 -6.46
CA ARG A 9 10.21 1.26 -5.67
C ARG A 9 9.19 0.44 -6.45
N VAL A 10 8.35 -0.26 -5.70
CA VAL A 10 7.10 -0.85 -6.17
C VAL A 10 5.95 -0.08 -5.53
N THR A 11 5.03 0.37 -6.37
CA THR A 11 3.82 1.07 -5.95
C THR A 11 2.62 0.16 -6.19
N VAL A 12 1.80 -0.04 -5.15
CA VAL A 12 0.56 -0.81 -5.24
C VAL A 12 -0.59 0.12 -4.89
N VAL A 13 -1.55 0.27 -5.81
CA VAL A 13 -2.72 1.13 -5.64
C VAL A 13 -3.98 0.26 -5.54
N PHE A 14 -4.71 0.40 -4.44
CA PHE A 14 -6.02 -0.18 -4.24
C PHE A 14 -7.09 0.89 -4.45
N SER A 15 -7.98 0.66 -5.41
CA SER A 15 -9.23 1.40 -5.57
C SER A 15 -10.30 0.70 -4.74
N THR A 16 -10.77 1.33 -3.67
CA THR A 16 -11.87 0.84 -2.84
C THR A 16 -13.12 1.67 -3.09
N VAL A 17 -14.27 1.00 -3.09
CA VAL A 17 -15.59 1.64 -3.15
C VAL A 17 -16.23 1.46 -1.78
N PHE A 18 -16.55 2.57 -1.14
CA PHE A 18 -17.30 2.60 0.12
C PHE A 18 -18.79 2.56 -0.21
N LYS A 19 -19.54 1.69 0.47
CA LYS A 19 -20.99 1.58 0.21
C LYS A 19 -21.76 2.69 0.91
N ASP A 20 -21.37 2.97 2.14
CA ASP A 20 -21.98 3.98 3.00
C ASP A 20 -21.07 5.20 3.15
N ASP A 21 -21.66 6.38 3.24
CA ASP A 21 -20.91 7.63 3.36
C ASP A 21 -20.12 7.70 4.69
N ASP A 22 -20.61 7.02 5.73
CA ASP A 22 -19.92 6.91 7.02
C ASP A 22 -18.64 6.06 6.91
N ASP A 23 -18.63 5.02 6.08
CA ASP A 23 -17.44 4.19 5.84
C ASP A 23 -16.31 4.99 5.20
N VAL A 24 -16.63 6.00 4.41
CA VAL A 24 -15.64 6.94 3.85
C VAL A 24 -14.92 7.69 4.97
N VAL A 25 -15.66 8.12 5.99
CA VAL A 25 -15.10 8.85 7.14
C VAL A 25 -14.22 7.93 7.99
N ILE A 26 -14.71 6.73 8.30
CA ILE A 26 -13.95 5.72 9.05
C ILE A 26 -12.67 5.33 8.28
N GLY A 27 -12.79 5.10 6.97
CA GLY A 27 -11.67 4.79 6.10
C GLY A 27 -10.60 5.89 6.08
N LYS A 28 -11.02 7.17 6.05
CA LYS A 28 -10.10 8.32 6.16
C LYS A 28 -9.30 8.31 7.46
N VAL A 29 -9.99 8.12 8.59
CA VAL A 29 -9.34 8.07 9.92
C VAL A 29 -8.39 6.90 10.01
N PHE A 30 -8.81 5.71 9.59
CA PHE A 30 -7.96 4.51 9.60
C PHE A 30 -6.72 4.66 8.71
N MET A 31 -6.87 5.26 7.52
CA MET A 31 -5.75 5.53 6.62
C MET A 31 -4.79 6.61 7.17
N GLN A 32 -5.29 7.54 7.98
CA GLN A 32 -4.46 8.50 8.68
C GLN A 32 -3.55 7.79 9.70
N GLU A 33 -4.05 6.83 10.46
CA GLU A 33 -3.24 6.00 11.36
C GLU A 33 -2.16 5.22 10.60
N PHE A 34 -2.48 4.69 9.41
CA PHE A 34 -1.50 3.99 8.57
C PHE A 34 -0.37 4.89 8.06
N LYS A 35 -0.64 6.18 7.81
CA LYS A 35 0.42 7.16 7.50
C LYS A 35 1.38 7.32 8.68
N GLU A 36 0.87 7.24 9.89
CA GLU A 36 1.67 7.31 11.12
C GLU A 36 2.41 6.01 11.44
N GLY A 37 2.10 4.89 10.78
CA GLY A 37 2.73 3.59 11.00
C GLY A 37 4.26 3.60 10.89
N ARG A 38 4.84 4.54 10.12
CA ARG A 38 6.31 4.74 10.07
C ARG A 38 6.92 5.30 11.36
N ARG A 39 6.12 5.96 12.22
CA ARG A 39 6.56 6.36 13.57
C ARG A 39 6.72 5.13 14.46
N ALA A 40 5.84 4.14 14.32
CA ALA A 40 5.90 2.89 15.09
C ALA A 40 6.97 1.93 14.54
N SER A 41 7.18 1.90 13.22
CA SER A 41 8.21 1.07 12.60
C SER A 41 8.85 1.77 11.40
N HIS A 42 10.15 2.02 11.49
CA HIS A 42 10.94 2.58 10.38
C HIS A 42 10.96 1.69 9.13
N THR A 43 10.64 0.40 9.25
CA THR A 43 10.56 -0.56 8.13
C THR A 43 9.15 -0.65 7.53
N ALA A 44 8.18 0.11 8.05
CA ALA A 44 6.85 0.14 7.49
C ALA A 44 6.85 0.78 6.07
N PRO A 45 6.07 0.24 5.12
CA PRO A 45 5.90 0.89 3.82
C PRO A 45 5.30 2.30 4.00
N GLN A 46 5.55 3.20 3.05
CA GLN A 46 4.83 4.47 3.04
C GLN A 46 3.45 4.21 2.49
N VAL A 47 2.44 4.76 3.16
CA VAL A 47 1.06 4.70 2.72
C VAL A 47 0.60 6.09 2.37
N LEU A 48 -0.07 6.22 1.23
CA LEU A 48 -0.73 7.43 0.78
C LEU A 48 -2.22 7.11 0.60
N PHE A 49 -3.06 8.10 0.83
CA PHE A 49 -4.50 7.98 0.64
C PHE A 49 -4.98 9.20 -0.13
N SER A 50 -5.72 8.94 -1.21
CA SER A 50 -6.44 9.94 -2.01
C SER A 50 -7.92 9.61 -1.98
N HIS A 51 -8.75 10.64 -1.94
CA HIS A 51 -10.19 10.50 -1.92
C HIS A 51 -10.77 11.14 -3.17
N ARG A 52 -11.78 10.49 -3.76
CA ARG A 52 -12.48 10.86 -5.00
C ARG A 52 -11.65 10.75 -6.26
N GLU A 53 -10.45 11.29 -6.24
CA GLU A 53 -9.59 11.38 -7.41
C GLU A 53 -8.49 10.31 -7.38
N PRO A 54 -8.22 9.64 -8.51
CA PRO A 54 -7.12 8.72 -8.64
C PRO A 54 -5.78 9.46 -8.47
N PRO A 55 -4.75 8.77 -7.94
CA PRO A 55 -3.40 9.32 -7.88
C PRO A 55 -2.84 9.53 -9.30
N LEU A 56 -1.81 10.39 -9.43
CA LEU A 56 -1.28 10.82 -10.73
C LEU A 56 -0.86 9.65 -11.62
N GLU A 57 -0.37 8.56 -11.04
CA GLU A 57 0.00 7.33 -11.73
C GLU A 57 -1.17 6.66 -12.47
N LEU A 58 -2.40 6.97 -12.09
CA LEU A 58 -3.64 6.44 -12.66
C LEU A 58 -4.51 7.52 -13.35
N LYS A 59 -3.99 8.73 -13.55
CA LYS A 59 -4.78 9.85 -14.08
C LYS A 59 -5.19 9.65 -15.55
N ASP A 60 -4.34 8.98 -16.33
CA ASP A 60 -4.57 8.72 -17.76
C ASP A 60 -5.14 7.31 -18.03
N THR A 61 -5.60 6.62 -16.99
CA THR A 61 -6.27 5.31 -17.10
C THR A 61 -7.77 5.45 -16.95
N ASP A 62 -8.51 4.34 -17.09
CA ASP A 62 -9.95 4.24 -16.83
C ASP A 62 -10.28 4.20 -15.33
N ALA A 63 -9.47 4.86 -14.49
CA ALA A 63 -9.64 4.85 -13.05
C ALA A 63 -10.91 5.61 -12.64
N ALA A 64 -11.76 4.96 -11.86
CA ALA A 64 -13.05 5.49 -11.47
C ALA A 64 -12.93 6.73 -10.57
N VAL A 65 -13.71 7.77 -10.87
CA VAL A 65 -13.80 8.99 -10.06
C VAL A 65 -15.17 9.02 -9.40
N GLY A 66 -15.23 9.38 -8.12
CA GLY A 66 -16.52 9.50 -7.43
C GLY A 66 -16.40 9.72 -5.93
N ASP A 67 -17.46 10.27 -5.33
CA ASP A 67 -17.50 10.62 -3.91
C ASP A 67 -17.28 9.43 -2.98
N ASN A 68 -17.65 8.23 -3.41
CA ASN A 68 -17.57 7.03 -2.59
C ASN A 68 -16.34 6.17 -2.92
N ILE A 69 -15.36 6.76 -3.62
CA ILE A 69 -14.14 6.06 -4.04
C ILE A 69 -12.95 6.56 -3.21
N GLY A 70 -12.17 5.60 -2.71
CA GLY A 70 -10.89 5.83 -2.06
C GLY A 70 -9.77 5.13 -2.80
N TYR A 71 -8.64 5.80 -2.93
CA TYR A 71 -7.41 5.23 -3.46
C TYR A 71 -6.39 5.12 -2.34
N ILE A 72 -5.92 3.90 -2.10
CA ILE A 72 -4.89 3.59 -1.10
C ILE A 72 -3.64 3.16 -1.85
N THR A 73 -2.57 3.93 -1.70
CA THR A 73 -1.30 3.69 -2.40
C THR A 73 -0.24 3.27 -1.40
N PHE A 74 0.26 2.04 -1.54
CA PHE A 74 1.41 1.54 -0.81
C PHE A 74 2.67 1.74 -1.65
N VAL A 75 3.62 2.50 -1.11
CA VAL A 75 4.95 2.69 -1.69
C VAL A 75 5.93 1.83 -0.92
N ARG A 76 6.51 0.83 -1.60
CA ARG A 76 7.48 -0.10 -1.03
C ARG A 76 8.82 0.03 -1.75
N ILE A 77 9.89 0.16 -0.98
CA ILE A 77 11.27 0.11 -1.50
C ILE A 77 11.74 -1.35 -1.46
N TRP A 78 12.48 -1.77 -2.49
CA TRP A 78 12.95 -3.16 -2.65
C TRP A 78 13.85 -3.64 -1.49
N GLU A 79 14.62 -2.75 -0.87
CA GLU A 79 15.39 -3.09 0.34
C GLU A 79 14.55 -3.66 1.48
N ILE A 80 13.32 -3.18 1.65
CA ILE A 80 12.46 -3.68 2.70
C ILE A 80 11.72 -4.96 2.26
N LEU A 81 11.68 -5.26 0.97
CA LEU A 81 11.32 -6.61 0.49
C LEU A 81 12.45 -7.59 0.85
N TRP A 82 13.71 -7.21 0.63
CA TRP A 82 14.84 -8.04 1.03
C TRP A 82 14.79 -8.41 2.51
N HIS A 83 14.55 -7.46 3.42
CA HIS A 83 14.48 -7.75 4.86
C HIS A 83 13.28 -8.63 5.26
N LEU A 84 12.15 -8.52 4.57
CA LEU A 84 10.99 -9.41 4.80
C LEU A 84 11.24 -10.82 4.27
N PHE A 85 11.88 -10.95 3.10
CA PHE A 85 12.12 -12.24 2.44
C PHE A 85 13.39 -12.96 2.91
N SER A 86 14.35 -12.25 3.52
CA SER A 86 15.59 -12.83 4.06
C SER A 86 15.48 -13.32 5.51
N GLY A 87 14.38 -13.06 6.21
CA GLY A 87 14.35 -13.10 7.68
C GLY A 87 13.63 -14.25 8.40
N LYS A 88 12.89 -15.18 7.73
CA LYS A 88 12.20 -16.26 8.48
C LYS A 88 11.72 -17.51 7.70
N VAL A 89 12.29 -17.85 6.54
CA VAL A 89 11.94 -19.11 5.82
C VAL A 89 13.12 -20.08 5.66
N TYR A 90 14.31 -19.76 6.16
CA TYR A 90 15.44 -20.71 6.21
C TYR A 90 15.69 -21.21 7.63
N SER A 91 14.75 -21.98 8.17
CA SER A 91 15.09 -22.95 9.21
C SER A 91 14.24 -24.20 8.98
N ILE A 92 14.88 -25.29 8.54
CA ILE A 92 14.74 -26.69 9.01
C ILE A 92 15.37 -27.64 7.96
N SER A 93 16.50 -28.23 8.38
CA SER A 93 17.14 -29.50 7.97
C SER A 93 17.45 -29.84 6.50
N ALA A 94 18.75 -29.99 6.21
CA ALA A 94 19.27 -31.18 5.51
C ALA A 94 20.62 -31.57 6.14
N PRO A 95 20.86 -32.86 6.45
CA PRO A 95 22.01 -33.31 7.24
C PRO A 95 23.30 -33.30 6.41
N ARG A 96 24.40 -32.87 7.02
CA ARG A 96 25.74 -33.00 6.44
C ARG A 96 26.26 -34.42 6.71
N THR A 97 26.39 -35.22 5.66
CA THR A 97 27.38 -36.30 5.58
C THR A 97 28.68 -35.74 5.05
#